data_AF-A0AA88HYY2-F1
#
_entry.id   AF-A0AA88HYY2-F1
#
_cell.length_a   1.000
_cell.length_b   1.000
_cell.length_c   1.000
_cell.angle_alpha   90.00
_cell.angle_beta   90.00
_cell.angle_gamma   90.00
#
_symmetry.space_group_name_H-M   'P 1'
#
loop_
_entity.id
_entity.type
_entity.pdbx_description
1 polymer ?
#
loop_
_entity_poly.entity_id
_entity_poly.type
_entity_poly.pdbx_seq_one_letter_code
_entity_poly.pdbx_strand_id
1 'polypeptide(L)' 'MALGLRFVDSETLQIREEFIEFTIVEDLSGENLGLFILSRIDKLGLDVKLSSGQGYEGAPNISGYLSSA' A
#
# COMPACT_ATOMS: atom_id res chain seq x y z
N MET A 1 3.80 10.69 -0.12
CA MET A 1 2.98 9.49 0.17
C MET A 1 3.45 8.87 1.49
N ALA A 2 2.52 8.46 2.35
CA ALA A 2 2.81 7.68 3.54
C ALA A 2 2.57 6.20 3.23
N LEU A 3 3.44 5.32 3.72
CA LEU A 3 3.23 3.87 3.66
C LEU A 3 3.10 3.32 5.07
N GLY A 4 2.03 2.57 5.32
CA GLY A 4 1.80 1.84 6.56
C GLY A 4 1.40 0.40 6.25
N LEU A 5 1.74 -0.51 7.16
CA LEU A 5 1.32 -1.90 7.12
C LEU A 5 0.34 -2.16 8.24
N ARG A 6 -0.76 -2.86 7.94
CA ARG A 6 -1.69 -3.37 8.94
C ARG A 6 -1.74 -4.89 8.83
N PHE A 7 -1.43 -5.58 9.92
CA PHE A 7 -1.37 -7.04 9.95
C PHE A 7 -1.87 -7.58 11.29
N VAL A 8 -2.19 -8.88 11.32
CA VAL A 8 -2.49 -9.59 12.56
C VAL A 8 -1.19 -10.19 13.07
N ASP A 9 -0.80 -9.82 14.28
CA ASP A 9 0.33 -10.40 14.97
C ASP A 9 -0.05 -11.80 15.47
N SER A 10 0.67 -12.83 15.03
CA SER A 10 0.36 -14.22 15.37
C SER A 10 0.66 -14.57 16.83
N GLU A 11 1.53 -13.82 17.51
CA GLU A 11 1.90 -14.06 18.90
C GLU A 11 0.91 -13.41 19.86
N THR A 12 0.54 -12.15 19.57
CA THR A 12 -0.37 -11.38 20.44
C THR A 12 -1.83 -11.50 20.03
N LEU A 13 -2.11 -12.01 18.82
CA LEU A 13 -3.44 -12.08 18.20
C LEU A 13 -4.13 -10.71 18.09
N GLN A 14 -3.33 -9.64 17.98
CA GLN A 14 -3.81 -8.27 17.85
C GLN A 14 -3.58 -7.72 16.45
N ILE A 15 -4.47 -6.83 16.01
CA ILE A 15 -4.23 -6.03 14.81
C ILE A 15 -3.18 -4.99 15.18
N ARG A 16 -2.07 -5.00 14.45
CA ARG A 16 -1.01 -4.00 14.56
C ARG A 16 -0.97 -3.17 13.29
N GLU A 17 -0.64 -1.90 13.47
CA GLU A 17 -0.37 -0.98 12.39
C GLU A 17 1.02 -0.38 12.60
N GLU A 18 1.86 -0.47 11.57
CA GLU A 18 3.22 0.03 11.60
C GLU A 18 3.44 1.01 10.47
N PHE A 19 3.92 2.19 10.84
CA PHE A 19 4.38 3.18 9.88
C PHE A 19 5.73 2.75 9.30
N ILE A 20 5.83 2.73 7.97
CA ILE A 20 7.03 2.29 7.27
C ILE A 20 7.87 3.49 6.86
N GLU A 21 7.32 4.36 6.00
CA GLU A 21 8.06 5.50 5.48
C GLU A 21 7.15 6.61 4.96
N PHE A 22 7.71 7.82 4.94
CA PHE A 22 7.23 8.93 4.14
C PHE A 22 8.15 9.08 2.95
N THR A 23 7.57 9.09 1.76
CA THR A 23 8.34 9.14 0.52
C THR A 23 7.74 10.17 -0.43
N ILE A 24 8.63 10.81 -1.18
CA ILE A 24 8.26 11.73 -2.24
C ILE A 24 8.07 10.89 -3.50
N VAL A 25 6.88 10.98 -4.10
CA VAL A 25 6.59 10.38 -5.40
C VAL A 25 6.29 11.54 -6.33
N GLU A 26 7.13 11.73 -7.34
CA GLU A 26 7.03 12.87 -8.26
C GLU A 26 5.91 12.66 -9.30
N ASP A 27 5.74 11.43 -9.78
CA ASP A 27 4.64 11.05 -10.67
C ASP A 27 3.56 10.26 -9.92
N LEU A 28 2.40 10.89 -9.77
CA LEU A 28 1.23 10.37 -9.06
C LEU A 28 0.25 9.62 -9.99
N SER A 29 0.67 9.20 -11.18
CA SER A 29 -0.11 8.28 -12.01
C SER A 29 -0.37 6.97 -11.28
N GLY A 30 -1.54 6.35 -11.52
CA GLY A 30 -1.91 5.10 -10.87
C GLY A 30 -0.93 3.96 -11.13
N GLU A 31 -0.39 3.90 -12.34
CA GLU A 31 0.65 2.93 -12.73
C GLU A 31 1.93 3.13 -11.93
N ASN A 32 2.46 4.34 -11.88
CA ASN A 32 3.71 4.62 -11.17
C ASN A 32 3.56 4.45 -9.65
N LEU A 33 2.41 4.83 -9.09
CA LEU A 33 2.09 4.57 -7.69
C LEU A 33 2.02 3.07 -7.40
N GLY A 34 1.38 2.28 -8.26
CA GLY A 34 1.33 0.83 -8.15
C GLY A 34 2.73 0.18 -8.19
N LEU A 35 3.55 0.53 -9.19
CA LEU A 35 4.93 0.06 -9.30
C LEU A 35 5.77 0.47 -8.10
N PHE A 36 5.61 1.70 -7.63
CA PHE A 36 6.29 2.20 -6.45
C PHE A 36 5.95 1.34 -5.23
N ILE A 37 4.67 1.08 -4.97
CA ILE A 37 4.22 0.28 -3.82
C ILE A 37 4.77 -1.14 -3.91
N LEU A 38 4.70 -1.79 -5.08
CA LEU A 38 5.27 -3.12 -5.31
C LEU A 38 6.78 -3.15 -4.99
N SER A 39 7.52 -2.13 -5.45
CA SER A 39 8.96 -2.03 -5.16
C SER A 39 9.27 -1.88 -3.67
N ARG A 40 8.37 -1.26 -2.89
CA ARG A 40 8.53 -1.11 -1.44
C ARG A 40 8.18 -2.38 -0.69
N ILE A 41 7.12 -3.07 -1.09
CA ILE A 41 6.75 -4.38 -0.54
C ILE A 41 7.91 -5.38 -0.74
N ASP A 42 8.50 -5.42 -1.95
CA ASP A 42 9.65 -6.27 -2.26
C ASP A 42 10.88 -5.94 -1.39
N LYS A 43 11.19 -4.65 -1.21
CA LYS A 43 12.27 -4.19 -0.30
C LYS A 43 12.05 -4.57 1.16
N LEU A 44 10.81 -4.70 1.61
CA LEU A 44 10.48 -5.15 2.97
C LEU A 44 10.55 -6.67 3.10
N GLY A 45 10.83 -7.41 2.01
CA GLY A 45 10.85 -8.87 2.00
C GLY A 45 9.46 -9.49 2.17
N LEU A 46 8.40 -8.72 1.87
CA LEU A 46 7.02 -9.16 2.01
C LEU A 46 6.52 -9.73 0.69
N ASP A 47 5.81 -10.87 0.74
CA ASP A 47 5.12 -11.37 -0.44
C ASP A 47 3.83 -10.58 -0.64
N VAL A 48 3.74 -9.85 -1.76
CA VAL A 48 2.55 -9.09 -2.15
C VAL A 48 1.29 -9.96 -2.21
N LYS A 49 1.43 -11.27 -2.49
CA LYS A 49 0.30 -12.23 -2.50
C LYS A 49 -0.29 -12.49 -1.12
N LEU A 50 0.46 -12.19 -0.06
CA LEU A 50 -0.02 -12.26 1.33
C LEU A 50 -0.71 -10.95 1.77
N SER A 51 -0.64 -9.89 0.95
CA SER A 51 -1.31 -8.62 1.23
C SER A 51 -2.81 -8.75 0.91
N SER A 52 -3.61 -9.06 1.92
CA SER A 52 -5.06 -9.36 1.78
C SER A 52 -5.94 -8.12 1.50
N GLY A 53 -5.36 -6.91 1.47
CA GLY A 53 -6.07 -5.68 1.13
C GLY A 53 -5.14 -4.49 0.96
N GLN A 54 -5.44 -3.63 -0.02
CA GLN A 54 -4.75 -2.35 -0.23
C GLN A 54 -5.73 -1.22 0.14
N GLY A 55 -5.33 -0.33 1.04
CA GLY A 55 -6.13 0.81 1.48
C GLY A 55 -5.49 2.11 1.04
N TYR A 56 -6.10 2.82 0.09
CA TYR A 56 -5.61 4.11 -0.40
C TYR A 56 -6.56 5.22 0.02
N GLU A 57 -6.14 6.03 0.99
CA GLU A 57 -6.92 7.19 1.43
C GLU A 57 -6.78 8.34 0.43
N GLY A 58 -7.91 8.85 -0.08
CA GLY A 58 -7.94 10.05 -0.91
C GLY A 58 -7.15 9.97 -2.23
N ALA A 59 -6.90 8.76 -2.76
CA ALA A 59 -6.10 8.55 -3.96
C ALA A 59 -6.99 8.26 -5.19
N PRO A 60 -7.56 9.27 -5.87
CA PRO A 60 -8.38 9.05 -7.06
C PRO A 60 -7.60 8.30 -8.16
N ASN A 61 -6.29 8.55 -8.26
CA ASN A 61 -5.40 7.91 -9.24
C ASN A 61 -5.11 6.43 -8.94
N ILE A 62 -5.33 5.96 -7.71
CA ILE A 62 -5.23 4.54 -7.32
C ILE A 62 -6.63 3.96 -7.01
N SER A 63 -7.70 4.73 -7.21
CA SER A 63 -9.05 4.21 -7.09
C SER A 63 -9.30 3.29 -8.27
N GLY A 64 -9.53 2.00 -8.01
CA GLY A 64 -9.93 1.03 -9.03
C GLY A 64 -11.34 1.30 -9.61
N TYR A 65 -11.94 2.46 -9.36
CA TYR A 65 -13.26 2.84 -9.82
C TYR A 65 -13.17 3.55 -11.17
N LEU A 66 -13.37 2.80 -12.25
CA LEU A 66 -13.78 3.40 -13.52
C LEU A 66 -15.22 3.90 -13.34
N SER A 67 -15.44 5.22 -13.27
CA SER A 67 -16.79 5.74 -13.45
C SER A 67 -17.17 5.53 -14.93
N SER A 68 -17.91 4.47 -15.22
CA SER A 68 -18.67 4.42 -16.47
C SER A 68 -19.65 5.60 -16.47
N ALA A 69 -19.52 6.45 -17.48
CA ALA A 69 -20.48 7.51 -17.79
C ALA A 69 -21.85 6.92 -18.16
#